data_AF-A0A6B3HFI7-F1
#
_entry.id   AF-A0A6B3HFI7-F1
#
_cell.length_a   1.000
_cell.length_b   1.000
_cell.length_c   1.000
_cell.angle_alpha   90.00
_cell.angle_beta   90.00
_cell.angle_gamma   90.00
#
_symmetry.space_group_name_H-M   'P 1'
#
loop_
_entity.id
_entity.type
_entity.pdbx_description
1 polymer ?
#
loop_
_entity_poly.entity_id
_entity_poly.type
_entity_poly.pdbx_seq_one_letter_code
_entity_poly.pdbx_strand_id
1 'polypeptide(L)'
;IFTEVIVAPAYEDGAVEVLARKKNIRVLRAPGAPATTVEVKAIDGGALLQVTDRLQAEGDDPANWTLATGDALSEAELKELAFAWKASRAVKSNAILLAKDGASVGVGMGQV
;
A
#
# COMPACT_ATOMS: atom_id res chain seq x y z
N ILE A 1 13.25 -16.33 6.62
CA ILE A 1 13.03 -14.88 6.38
C ILE A 1 13.68 -14.09 7.51
N PHE A 2 14.74 -13.35 7.23
CA PHE A 2 15.23 -12.34 8.17
C PHE A 2 14.23 -11.17 8.17
N THR A 3 13.81 -10.71 9.35
CA THR A 3 12.76 -9.70 9.50
C THR A 3 13.16 -8.74 10.60
N GLU A 4 13.19 -7.46 10.28
CA GLU A 4 13.56 -6.38 11.19
C GLU A 4 12.44 -6.03 12.17
N VAL A 5 11.23 -5.81 11.64
CA VAL A 5 10.03 -5.38 12.35
C VAL A 5 8.83 -6.15 11.80
N ILE A 6 7.91 -6.54 12.67
CA ILE A 6 6.57 -6.98 12.30
C ILE A 6 5.57 -6.12 13.09
N VAL A 7 4.53 -5.65 12.41
CA VAL A 7 3.44 -4.89 13.01
C VAL A 7 2.10 -5.50 12.64
N ALA A 8 1.21 -5.63 13.62
CA ALA A 8 -0.13 -6.16 13.43
C ALA A 8 -1.13 -5.47 14.37
N PRO A 9 -2.44 -5.46 14.04
CA PRO A 9 -3.46 -4.95 14.95
C PRO A 9 -3.58 -5.78 16.24
N ALA A 10 -3.33 -7.07 16.13
CA ALA A 10 -3.25 -8.04 17.21
C ALA A 10 -2.42 -9.25 16.77
N TYR A 11 -2.07 -10.11 17.74
CA TYR A 11 -1.43 -11.40 17.52
C TYR A 11 -2.27 -12.47 18.21
N GLU A 12 -2.36 -13.64 17.60
CA GLU A 12 -2.99 -14.82 18.22
C GLU A 12 -2.14 -15.34 19.38
N ASP A 13 -2.77 -16.09 20.28
CA ASP A 13 -2.08 -16.76 21.39
C ASP A 13 -0.97 -17.69 20.85
N GLY A 14 0.23 -17.59 21.41
CA GLY A 14 1.39 -18.37 20.95
C GLY A 14 2.17 -17.74 19.78
N ALA A 15 1.62 -16.75 19.07
CA ALA A 15 2.28 -16.17 17.91
C ALA A 15 3.52 -15.33 18.31
N VAL A 16 3.43 -14.57 19.39
CA VAL A 16 4.54 -13.75 19.89
C VAL A 16 5.70 -14.62 20.37
N GLU A 17 5.40 -15.76 21.01
CA GLU A 17 6.36 -16.74 21.49
C GLU A 17 7.15 -17.37 20.35
N VAL A 18 6.47 -17.66 19.23
CA VAL A 18 7.14 -18.16 18.01
C VAL A 18 8.03 -17.07 17.39
N LEU A 19 7.56 -15.83 17.32
CA LEU A 19 8.33 -14.70 16.77
C LEU A 19 9.55 -14.37 17.64
N ALA A 20 9.40 -14.43 18.96
CA ALA A 20 10.45 -14.15 19.95
C ALA A 20 11.63 -15.14 19.90
N ARG A 21 11.50 -16.28 19.19
CA ARG A 21 12.64 -17.16 18.87
C ARG A 21 13.76 -16.43 18.12
N LYS A 22 13.46 -15.31 17.47
CA LYS A 22 14.45 -14.41 16.87
C LYS A 22 14.74 -13.23 17.78
N LYS A 23 15.90 -13.24 18.43
CA LYS A 23 16.31 -12.24 19.44
C LYS A 23 16.10 -10.77 19.00
N ASN A 24 16.30 -10.45 17.72
CA ASN A 24 16.36 -9.07 17.23
C ASN A 24 15.09 -8.59 16.52
N ILE A 25 14.06 -9.42 16.35
CA ILE A 25 12.82 -8.98 15.70
C ILE A 25 12.06 -8.03 16.63
N ARG A 26 11.64 -6.88 16.11
CA ARG A 26 10.74 -5.96 16.82
C ARG A 26 9.30 -6.37 16.52
N VAL A 27 8.58 -6.85 17.53
CA VAL A 27 7.16 -7.24 17.43
C VAL A 27 6.32 -6.11 17.99
N LEU A 28 5.53 -5.45 17.15
CA LEU A 28 4.75 -4.26 17.50
C LEU A 28 3.26 -4.50 17.31
N ARG A 29 2.46 -4.06 18.28
CA ARG A 29 1.00 -4.01 18.15
C ARG A 29 0.54 -2.61 17.82
N ALA A 30 -0.20 -2.45 16.73
CA ALA A 30 -0.81 -1.18 16.29
C ALA A 30 -2.29 -1.42 15.96
N PRO A 31 -3.22 -1.30 16.92
CA PRO A 31 -4.62 -1.71 16.75
C PRO A 31 -5.40 -0.80 15.80
N GLY A 32 -4.97 0.44 15.61
CA GLY A 32 -5.61 1.40 14.71
C GLY A 32 -5.03 1.34 13.29
N ALA A 33 -5.88 1.44 12.29
CA ALA A 33 -5.45 1.75 10.93
C ALA A 33 -4.86 3.17 10.86
N PRO A 34 -3.96 3.47 9.91
CA PRO A 34 -3.51 4.83 9.67
C PRO A 34 -4.70 5.78 9.44
N ALA A 35 -4.86 6.76 10.32
CA ALA A 35 -6.01 7.66 10.34
C ALA A 35 -5.64 9.16 10.23
N THR A 36 -4.37 9.48 9.98
CA THR A 36 -3.90 10.86 9.78
C THR A 36 -4.52 11.46 8.53
N THR A 37 -5.21 12.61 8.66
CA THR A 37 -5.90 13.29 7.55
C THR A 37 -5.05 14.37 6.89
N VAL A 38 -4.05 14.89 7.60
CA VAL A 38 -3.12 15.92 7.14
C VAL A 38 -1.71 15.36 7.17
N GLU A 39 -1.04 15.34 6.03
CA GLU A 39 0.38 15.04 5.95
C GLU A 39 1.18 16.35 6.01
N VAL A 40 2.22 16.34 6.85
CA VAL A 40 3.14 17.46 7.01
C VAL A 40 4.48 17.07 6.42
N LYS A 41 4.97 17.83 5.45
CA LYS A 41 6.29 17.65 4.84
C LYS A 41 7.17 18.85 5.17
N ALA A 42 8.18 18.62 6.03
CA ALA A 42 9.14 19.65 6.39
C ALA A 42 9.99 20.06 5.16
N ILE A 43 10.29 21.36 5.08
CA ILE A 43 11.20 21.96 4.11
C ILE A 43 12.05 23.00 4.84
N ASP A 44 13.18 23.40 4.25
CA ASP A 44 13.99 24.46 4.85
C ASP A 44 13.16 25.75 4.99
N GLY A 45 13.14 26.29 6.21
CA GLY A 45 12.36 27.49 6.53
C GLY A 45 10.87 27.27 6.82
N GLY A 46 10.35 26.04 6.81
CA GLY A 46 8.94 25.79 7.16
C GLY A 46 8.44 24.36 6.91
N ALA A 47 7.17 24.27 6.51
CA ALA A 47 6.53 22.99 6.19
C ALA A 47 5.42 23.17 5.13
N LEU A 48 5.20 22.14 4.34
CA LEU A 48 4.04 21.96 3.47
C LEU A 48 3.01 21.09 4.18
N LEU A 49 1.74 21.46 4.08
CA LEU A 49 0.61 20.69 4.60
C LEU A 49 -0.26 20.25 3.42
N GLN A 50 -0.64 18.98 3.40
CA GLN A 50 -1.54 18.44 2.38
C GLN A 50 -2.54 17.47 2.99
N VAL A 51 -3.68 17.27 2.31
CA VAL A 51 -4.59 16.19 2.65
C VAL A 51 -3.90 14.87 2.32
N THR A 52 -3.91 13.92 3.25
CA THR A 52 -3.32 12.60 3.02
C THR A 52 -4.02 11.91 1.87
N ASP A 53 -3.25 11.40 0.92
CA ASP A 53 -3.78 10.53 -0.13
C ASP A 53 -4.17 9.17 0.47
N ARG A 54 -5.47 8.90 0.49
CA ARG A 54 -6.10 7.65 0.93
C ARG A 54 -6.89 6.99 -0.21
N LEU A 55 -6.62 7.36 -1.47
CA LEU A 55 -7.36 6.90 -2.64
C LEU A 55 -8.86 7.21 -2.54
N GLN A 56 -9.15 8.49 -2.27
CA GLN A 56 -10.51 9.01 -2.09
C GLN A 56 -11.03 9.81 -3.29
N ALA A 57 -10.30 9.86 -4.41
CA ALA A 57 -10.76 10.57 -5.60
C ALA A 57 -11.82 9.74 -6.34
N GLU A 58 -12.70 10.41 -7.08
CA GLU A 58 -13.72 9.74 -7.89
C GLU A 58 -13.12 8.71 -8.85
N GLY A 59 -11.96 9.02 -9.45
CA GLY A 59 -11.25 8.13 -10.36
C GLY A 59 -10.52 6.95 -9.71
N ASP A 60 -10.53 6.82 -8.37
CA ASP A 60 -9.96 5.64 -7.69
C ASP A 60 -10.91 4.42 -7.71
N ASP A 61 -12.20 4.66 -8.00
CA ASP A 61 -13.19 3.60 -8.20
C ASP A 61 -13.19 3.13 -9.66
N PRO A 62 -12.97 1.83 -9.93
CA PRO A 62 -13.06 1.26 -11.28
C PRO A 62 -14.40 1.50 -11.99
N ALA A 63 -15.49 1.75 -11.24
CA ALA A 63 -16.78 2.11 -11.81
C ALA A 63 -16.75 3.44 -12.60
N ASN A 64 -15.80 4.32 -12.30
CA ASN A 64 -15.63 5.62 -12.95
C ASN A 64 -14.52 5.63 -14.00
N TRP A 65 -13.91 4.47 -14.28
CA TRP A 65 -12.85 4.37 -15.28
C TRP A 65 -13.42 4.42 -16.70
N THR A 66 -12.67 5.07 -17.58
CA THR A 66 -13.00 5.12 -19.01
C THR A 66 -12.15 4.09 -19.75
N LEU A 67 -12.81 3.14 -20.43
CA LEU A 67 -12.15 2.21 -21.34
C LEU A 67 -11.71 2.97 -22.60
N ALA A 68 -10.42 3.29 -22.68
CA ALA A 68 -9.89 4.06 -23.79
C ALA A 68 -9.86 3.27 -25.12
N THR A 69 -9.63 1.96 -25.06
CA THR A 69 -9.57 1.05 -26.22
C THR A 69 -9.61 -0.41 -25.77
N GLY A 70 -9.82 -1.34 -26.70
CA GLY A 70 -9.88 -2.78 -26.44
C GLY A 70 -11.25 -3.24 -25.93
N ASP A 71 -11.31 -4.52 -25.54
CA ASP A 71 -12.51 -5.13 -24.98
C ASP A 71 -12.64 -4.83 -23.49
N ALA A 72 -13.87 -4.86 -22.99
CA ALA A 72 -14.13 -4.70 -21.56
C ALA A 72 -13.54 -5.88 -20.76
N LEU A 73 -12.89 -5.55 -19.63
CA LEU A 73 -12.38 -6.56 -18.70
C LEU A 73 -13.54 -7.30 -18.02
N SER A 74 -13.32 -8.57 -17.69
CA SER A 74 -14.18 -9.26 -16.73
C SER A 74 -14.08 -8.62 -15.35
N GLU A 75 -15.05 -8.90 -14.47
CA GLU A 75 -15.01 -8.40 -13.09
C GLU A 75 -13.75 -8.86 -12.32
N ALA A 76 -13.23 -10.05 -12.63
CA ALA A 76 -12.04 -10.59 -12.00
C ALA A 76 -10.79 -9.79 -12.41
N GLU A 77 -10.61 -9.57 -13.71
CA GLU A 77 -9.48 -8.79 -14.25
C GLU A 77 -9.56 -7.32 -13.82
N LEU A 78 -10.77 -6.73 -13.75
CA LEU A 78 -10.96 -5.38 -13.25
C LEU A 78 -10.56 -5.26 -11.76
N LYS A 79 -10.85 -6.28 -10.95
CA LYS A 79 -10.38 -6.35 -9.55
C LYS A 79 -8.86 -6.46 -9.46
N GLU A 80 -8.22 -7.21 -10.36
CA GLU A 80 -6.75 -7.27 -10.42
C GLU A 80 -6.14 -5.91 -10.79
N LEU A 81 -6.72 -5.22 -11.78
CA LEU A 81 -6.28 -3.88 -12.16
C LEU A 81 -6.51 -2.86 -11.03
N ALA A 82 -7.64 -2.95 -10.33
CA ALA A 82 -7.94 -2.14 -9.16
C ALA A 82 -6.96 -2.41 -8.01
N PHE A 83 -6.54 -3.65 -7.80
CA PHE A 83 -5.48 -3.98 -6.84
C PHE A 83 -4.17 -3.29 -7.24
N ALA A 84 -3.77 -3.40 -8.51
CA ALA A 84 -2.54 -2.81 -9.01
C ALA A 84 -2.53 -1.28 -8.88
N TRP A 85 -3.65 -0.63 -9.24
CA TRP A 85 -3.88 0.82 -9.08
C TRP A 85 -3.65 1.26 -7.64
N LYS A 86 -4.36 0.64 -6.69
CA LYS A 86 -4.28 1.00 -5.27
C LYS A 86 -2.90 0.76 -4.68
N ALA A 87 -2.25 -0.35 -5.05
CA ALA A 87 -0.92 -0.69 -4.58
C ALA A 87 0.16 0.28 -5.09
N SER A 88 -0.01 0.81 -6.31
CA SER A 88 0.96 1.73 -6.93
C SER A 88 1.21 3.00 -6.10
N ARG A 89 0.19 3.50 -5.38
CA ARG A 89 0.32 4.67 -4.48
C ARG A 89 1.42 4.50 -3.42
N ALA A 90 1.66 3.27 -2.96
CA ALA A 90 2.70 3.00 -1.96
C ALA A 90 4.13 3.02 -2.55
N VAL A 91 4.25 2.94 -3.88
CA VAL A 91 5.52 2.92 -4.60
C VAL A 91 5.97 4.35 -4.90
N LYS A 92 7.25 4.66 -4.68
CA LYS A 92 7.79 5.99 -4.98
C LYS A 92 7.84 6.24 -6.49
N SER A 93 7.34 7.39 -6.93
CA SER A 93 7.30 7.79 -8.34
C SER A 93 8.70 7.97 -8.95
N ASN A 94 8.89 7.74 -10.25
CA ASN A 94 7.93 7.11 -11.18
C ASN A 94 7.77 5.61 -10.87
N ALA A 95 6.54 5.10 -10.97
CA ALA A 95 6.18 3.77 -10.49
C ALA A 95 5.46 2.94 -11.57
N ILE A 96 5.87 1.68 -11.73
CA ILE A 96 5.15 0.66 -12.49
C ILE A 96 4.96 -0.55 -11.57
N LEU A 97 3.72 -1.01 -11.43
CA LEU A 97 3.38 -2.20 -10.64
C LEU A 97 2.69 -3.23 -11.54
N LEU A 98 3.32 -4.39 -11.68
CA LEU A 98 2.76 -5.56 -12.34
C LEU A 98 2.13 -6.45 -11.27
N ALA A 99 0.87 -6.81 -11.46
CA ALA A 99 0.13 -7.68 -10.56
C ALA A 99 -0.40 -8.91 -11.28
N LYS A 100 -0.54 -10.00 -10.51
CA LYS A 100 -1.20 -11.22 -10.93
C LYS A 100 -1.72 -11.96 -9.70
N ASP A 101 -2.90 -12.54 -9.79
CA ASP A 101 -3.56 -13.33 -8.74
C ASP A 101 -3.65 -12.56 -7.41
N GLY A 102 -3.93 -11.25 -7.47
CA GLY A 102 -4.03 -10.38 -6.29
C GLY A 102 -2.71 -10.07 -5.57
N ALA A 103 -1.57 -10.31 -6.22
CA ALA A 103 -0.24 -10.03 -5.67
C ALA A 103 0.63 -9.26 -6.68
N SER A 104 1.54 -8.43 -6.18
CA SER A 104 2.56 -7.81 -7.01
C SER A 104 3.59 -8.86 -7.47
N VAL A 105 3.86 -8.93 -8.77
CA VAL A 105 4.87 -9.81 -9.37
C VAL A 105 6.07 -9.05 -9.93
N GLY A 106 5.96 -7.73 -10.07
CA GLY A 106 7.06 -6.85 -10.45
C GLY A 106 6.77 -5.41 -10.02
N VAL A 107 7.80 -4.72 -9.50
CA VAL A 107 7.68 -3.33 -9.05
C VAL A 107 8.89 -2.55 -9.53
N GLY A 108 8.67 -1.64 -10.49
CA GLY A 108 9.63 -0.59 -10.85
C GLY A 108 9.35 0.65 -10.01
N MET A 109 10.38 1.17 -9.32
CA MET A 109 10.22 2.26 -8.36
C MET A 109 11.33 3.31 -8.46
N GLY A 110 10.97 4.58 -8.23
CA GLY A 110 11.94 5.67 -8.04
C GLY A 110 12.83 5.96 -9.24
N GLN A 111 12.36 5.67 -10.46
CA GLN A 111 13.11 5.96 -11.68
C GLN A 111 12.97 7.44 -12.07
N VAL A 112 14.06 8.03 -12.58
CA VAL A 112 14.17 9.43 -13.03
C VAL A 112 14.13 9.57 -14.54
#